data_AF-F2LJK5-F1
#
_entry.id   AF-F2LJK5-F1
#
_cell.length_a   1.000
_cell.length_b   1.000
_cell.length_c   1.000
_cell.angle_alpha   90.00
_cell.angle_beta   90.00
_cell.angle_gamma   90.00
#
_symmetry.space_group_name_H-M   'P 1'
#
loop_
_entity.id
_entity.type
_entity.pdbx_description
1 polymer ?
#
loop_
_entity_poly.entity_id
_entity_poly.type
_entity_poly.pdbx_seq_one_letter_code
_entity_poly.pdbx_strand_id
1 'polypeptide(L)'
;MKAIPKQVHIIWIGGDIPARNRACIQTFVRQNPDWTINLWFDANQLLTGERRSVVKEQLGGTATPDDWKAMAGNLGAGGDTATIQYLAMHFNQRGEVLRGKRLAQVNAIASFCATNGIKLREVQRDLKMGKSAAIYQRELVDRGANFGAASDVLRIEILLQEGGLYVDTDVDCVAPLGSLICHQSYPRFSAVSHLWRNGISESEWKDDSWWARNFSGQTPPPVSNSIIASHAGCKGLKSYRQLINANFTSMRTSEQMQDLYFNDVRTSTIRMTGPSVASKSSGFEAARSATVTPKSGDTVTQFSDERKLEMRDHWYFPMYCVQDKYFHDWLQ
;
A
#
# COMPACT_ATOMS: atom_id res chain seq x y z
N MET A 1 -1.95 -16.61 18.56
CA MET A 1 -1.64 -16.56 17.11
C MET A 1 -2.60 -17.48 16.37
N LYS A 2 -3.09 -17.11 15.17
CA LYS A 2 -3.98 -17.93 14.32
C LYS A 2 -3.68 -17.72 12.84
N ALA A 3 -4.01 -18.70 12.00
CA ALA A 3 -3.94 -18.55 10.54
C ALA A 3 -4.89 -17.46 10.06
N ILE A 4 -4.41 -16.57 9.18
CA ILE A 4 -5.25 -15.57 8.51
C ILE A 4 -6.05 -16.21 7.37
N PRO A 5 -7.14 -15.58 6.91
CA PRO A 5 -7.84 -16.02 5.70
C PRO A 5 -6.90 -16.14 4.50
N LYS A 6 -7.05 -17.19 3.69
CA LYS A 6 -6.27 -17.41 2.46
C LYS A 6 -6.78 -16.54 1.30
N GLN A 7 -6.67 -15.23 1.49
CA GLN A 7 -7.03 -14.23 0.50
C GLN A 7 -5.86 -13.28 0.28
N VAL A 8 -5.45 -13.09 -0.97
CA VAL A 8 -4.54 -12.01 -1.37
C VAL A 8 -5.38 -10.88 -1.93
N HIS A 9 -5.07 -9.65 -1.54
CA HIS A 9 -5.72 -8.44 -1.97
C HIS A 9 -4.70 -7.52 -2.65
N ILE A 10 -5.00 -7.18 -3.89
CA ILE A 10 -4.17 -6.35 -4.75
C ILE A 10 -5.03 -5.19 -5.21
N ILE A 11 -4.47 -3.98 -5.29
CA ILE A 11 -5.21 -2.77 -5.65
C ILE A 11 -4.63 -2.19 -6.92
N TRP A 12 -5.51 -1.88 -7.88
CA TRP A 12 -5.16 -1.12 -9.06
C TRP A 12 -6.26 -0.10 -9.40
N ILE A 13 -5.94 1.18 -9.32
CA ILE A 13 -6.85 2.31 -9.56
C ILE A 13 -6.17 3.32 -10.47
N GLY A 14 -6.96 4.13 -11.20
CA GLY A 14 -6.41 5.23 -12.00
C GLY A 14 -6.21 4.97 -13.48
N GLY A 15 -6.38 3.73 -13.95
CA GLY A 15 -6.20 3.37 -15.36
C GLY A 15 -6.04 1.87 -15.58
N ASP A 16 -5.52 1.49 -16.75
CA ASP A 16 -5.20 0.09 -17.05
C ASP A 16 -3.94 -0.40 -16.32
N ILE A 17 -3.83 -1.71 -16.13
CA ILE A 17 -2.70 -2.35 -15.46
C ILE A 17 -1.54 -2.56 -16.46
N PRO A 18 -0.35 -1.98 -16.21
CA PRO A 18 0.83 -2.21 -17.03
C PRO A 18 1.25 -3.69 -17.05
N ALA A 19 1.90 -4.08 -18.13
CA ALA A 19 2.34 -5.46 -18.33
C ALA A 19 3.22 -6.00 -17.19
N ARG A 20 4.14 -5.17 -16.66
CA ARG A 20 4.99 -5.53 -15.51
C ARG A 20 4.14 -5.91 -14.29
N ASN A 21 3.19 -5.05 -13.92
CA ASN A 21 2.34 -5.27 -12.75
C ASN A 21 1.43 -6.50 -12.94
N ARG A 22 0.94 -6.74 -14.16
CA ARG A 22 0.23 -8.00 -14.49
C ARG A 22 1.10 -9.22 -14.26
N ALA A 23 2.36 -9.18 -14.70
CA ALA A 23 3.31 -10.27 -14.49
C ALA A 23 3.56 -10.53 -12.99
N CYS A 24 3.73 -9.48 -12.18
CA CYS A 24 3.85 -9.58 -10.73
C CYS A 24 2.61 -10.21 -10.10
N ILE A 25 1.40 -9.75 -10.45
CA ILE A 25 0.13 -10.32 -9.95
C ILE A 25 0.03 -11.82 -10.26
N GLN A 26 0.41 -12.24 -11.47
CA GLN A 26 0.37 -13.64 -11.87
C GLN A 26 1.32 -14.53 -11.05
N THR A 27 2.39 -13.99 -10.46
CA THR A 27 3.25 -14.78 -9.56
C THR A 27 2.46 -15.28 -8.34
N PHE A 28 1.60 -14.44 -7.75
CA PHE A 28 0.76 -14.84 -6.62
C PHE A 28 -0.25 -15.91 -6.99
N VAL A 29 -0.86 -15.81 -8.19
CA VAL A 29 -1.76 -16.84 -8.73
C VAL A 29 -1.03 -18.18 -8.87
N ARG A 30 0.15 -18.18 -9.50
CA ARG A 30 0.91 -19.42 -9.76
C ARG A 30 1.41 -20.08 -8.47
N GLN A 31 1.91 -19.30 -7.51
CA GLN A 31 2.51 -19.83 -6.29
C GLN A 31 1.49 -20.25 -5.23
N ASN A 32 0.23 -19.79 -5.33
CA ASN A 32 -0.77 -19.96 -4.28
C ASN A 32 -2.13 -20.41 -4.84
N PRO A 33 -2.21 -21.61 -5.46
CA PRO A 33 -3.44 -22.09 -6.09
C PRO A 33 -4.61 -22.31 -5.10
N ASP A 34 -4.31 -22.44 -3.80
CA ASP A 34 -5.28 -22.59 -2.71
C ASP A 34 -5.67 -21.25 -2.06
N TRP A 35 -5.12 -20.12 -2.53
CA TRP A 35 -5.49 -18.78 -2.08
C TRP A 35 -6.42 -18.10 -3.09
N THR A 36 -7.39 -17.34 -2.59
CA THR A 36 -8.19 -16.46 -3.45
C THR A 36 -7.41 -15.18 -3.75
N ILE A 37 -7.10 -14.92 -5.01
CA ILE A 37 -6.48 -13.66 -5.42
C ILE A 37 -7.59 -12.66 -5.79
N ASN A 38 -7.66 -11.54 -5.07
CA ASN A 38 -8.61 -10.46 -5.32
C ASN A 38 -7.88 -9.26 -5.93
N LEU A 39 -8.35 -8.79 -7.10
CA LEU A 39 -7.93 -7.50 -7.64
C LEU A 39 -9.04 -6.47 -7.43
N TRP A 40 -8.74 -5.44 -6.64
CA TRP A 40 -9.61 -4.31 -6.38
C TRP A 40 -9.34 -3.20 -7.38
N PHE A 41 -10.38 -2.74 -8.06
CA PHE A 41 -10.35 -1.57 -8.92
C PHE A 41 -11.52 -0.64 -8.60
N ASP A 42 -11.38 0.63 -8.99
CA ASP A 42 -12.46 1.62 -8.91
C ASP A 42 -12.89 1.97 -10.32
N ALA A 43 -14.07 1.49 -10.72
CA ALA A 43 -14.61 1.69 -12.05
C ALA A 43 -14.98 3.16 -12.32
N ASN A 44 -15.06 3.98 -11.27
CA ASN A 44 -15.34 5.40 -11.35
C ASN A 44 -14.06 6.26 -11.34
N GLN A 45 -12.88 5.66 -11.41
CA GLN A 45 -11.58 6.36 -11.35
C GLN A 45 -10.60 5.88 -12.42
N LEU A 46 -11.08 5.30 -13.53
CA LEU A 46 -10.23 4.75 -14.60
C LEU A 46 -9.58 5.84 -15.46
N LEU A 47 -10.17 7.03 -15.51
CA LEU A 47 -9.63 8.17 -16.25
C LEU A 47 -8.81 9.11 -15.36
N THR A 48 -8.66 8.81 -14.07
CA THR A 48 -7.94 9.65 -13.12
C THR A 48 -6.46 9.80 -13.48
N GLY A 49 -5.82 8.74 -14.00
CA GLY A 49 -4.45 8.79 -14.53
C GLY A 49 -4.36 9.55 -15.84
N GLU A 50 -5.36 9.41 -16.73
CA GLU A 50 -5.43 10.19 -17.97
C GLU A 50 -5.50 11.68 -17.68
N ARG A 51 -6.38 12.08 -16.76
CA ARG A 51 -6.51 13.47 -16.32
C ARG A 51 -5.18 14.02 -15.83
N ARG A 52 -4.47 13.27 -14.99
CA ARG A 52 -3.14 13.67 -14.49
C ARG A 52 -2.16 13.88 -15.63
N SER A 53 -2.11 12.96 -16.59
CA SER A 53 -1.21 13.04 -17.75
C SER A 53 -1.50 14.26 -18.61
N VAL A 54 -2.76 14.49 -18.97
CA VAL A 54 -3.18 15.63 -19.80
C VAL A 54 -2.87 16.96 -19.10
N VAL A 55 -3.22 17.09 -17.82
CA VAL A 55 -2.92 18.32 -17.06
C VAL A 55 -1.42 18.60 -17.03
N LYS A 56 -0.59 17.58 -16.78
CA LYS A 56 0.87 17.74 -16.79
C LYS A 56 1.40 18.14 -18.16
N GLU A 57 0.92 17.50 -19.23
CA GLU A 57 1.35 17.81 -20.60
C GLU A 57 1.10 19.29 -20.94
N GLN A 58 -0.07 19.80 -20.56
CA GLN A 58 -0.48 21.18 -20.82
C GLN A 58 0.32 22.21 -20.01
N LEU A 59 0.89 21.79 -18.88
CA LEU A 59 1.76 22.61 -18.03
C LEU A 59 3.26 22.41 -18.33
N GLY A 60 3.61 21.77 -19.45
CA GLY A 60 5.02 21.56 -19.84
C GLY A 60 5.74 20.44 -19.05
N GLY A 61 4.99 19.48 -18.53
CA GLY A 61 5.49 18.24 -17.91
C GLY A 61 5.49 18.23 -16.37
N THR A 62 5.38 19.39 -15.73
CA THR A 62 5.35 19.53 -14.26
C THR A 62 4.12 20.31 -13.83
N ALA A 63 3.50 19.92 -12.72
CA ALA A 63 2.34 20.60 -12.15
C ALA A 63 2.63 20.89 -10.67
N THR A 64 2.41 22.14 -10.28
CA THR A 64 2.57 22.62 -8.91
C THR A 64 1.36 22.23 -8.04
N PRO A 65 1.46 22.35 -6.71
CA PRO A 65 0.30 22.09 -5.87
C PRO A 65 -0.87 23.05 -6.11
N ASP A 66 -0.61 24.29 -6.50
CA ASP A 66 -1.67 25.25 -6.81
C ASP A 66 -2.36 24.91 -8.14
N ASP A 67 -1.64 24.36 -9.12
CA ASP A 67 -2.25 23.81 -10.33
C ASP A 67 -3.23 22.68 -10.00
N TRP A 68 -2.84 21.78 -9.07
CA TRP A 68 -3.70 20.69 -8.63
C TRP A 68 -4.92 21.18 -7.84
N LYS A 69 -4.77 22.19 -7.00
CA LYS A 69 -5.91 22.83 -6.31
C LYS A 69 -6.87 23.51 -7.29
N ALA A 70 -6.33 24.24 -8.27
CA ALA A 70 -7.13 24.91 -9.30
C ALA A 70 -7.90 23.88 -10.14
N MET A 71 -7.24 22.79 -10.56
CA MET A 71 -7.89 21.69 -11.24
C MET A 71 -8.97 21.04 -10.37
N ALA A 72 -8.68 20.77 -9.09
CA ALA A 72 -9.63 20.17 -8.14
C ALA A 72 -10.89 21.02 -7.96
N GLY A 73 -10.73 22.36 -7.88
CA GLY A 73 -11.86 23.29 -7.81
C GLY A 73 -12.78 23.26 -9.04
N ASN A 74 -12.23 22.93 -10.21
CA ASN A 74 -12.96 22.87 -11.48
C ASN A 74 -13.48 21.47 -11.83
N LEU A 75 -12.90 20.41 -11.27
CA LEU A 75 -13.30 19.03 -11.59
C LEU A 75 -14.72 18.72 -11.10
N GLY A 76 -15.05 19.16 -9.90
CA GLY A 76 -16.30 18.81 -9.21
C GLY A 76 -16.31 17.37 -8.67
N ALA A 77 -17.49 16.93 -8.22
CA ALA A 77 -17.71 15.57 -7.72
C ALA A 77 -18.23 14.67 -8.84
N GLY A 78 -17.69 13.45 -8.98
CA GLY A 78 -18.22 12.48 -9.94
C GLY A 78 -17.23 11.55 -10.63
N GLY A 79 -15.98 11.48 -10.18
CA GLY A 79 -14.98 10.53 -10.69
C GLY A 79 -14.75 10.66 -12.20
N ASP A 80 -14.92 9.57 -12.95
CA ASP A 80 -14.71 9.53 -14.39
C ASP A 80 -15.68 10.43 -15.16
N THR A 81 -16.92 10.58 -14.69
CA THR A 81 -17.90 11.48 -15.35
C THR A 81 -17.43 12.93 -15.27
N ALA A 82 -17.00 13.35 -14.07
CA ALA A 82 -16.42 14.66 -13.82
C ALA A 82 -15.12 14.86 -14.62
N THR A 83 -14.27 13.83 -14.68
CA THR A 83 -13.04 13.84 -15.47
C THR A 83 -13.31 14.05 -16.96
N ILE A 84 -14.30 13.37 -17.52
CA ILE A 84 -14.68 13.51 -18.94
C ILE A 84 -15.13 14.95 -19.22
N GLN A 85 -15.98 15.52 -18.37
CA GLN A 85 -16.48 16.89 -18.52
C GLN A 85 -15.34 17.89 -18.43
N TYR A 86 -14.50 17.77 -17.40
CA TYR A 86 -13.34 18.64 -17.19
C TYR A 86 -12.37 18.62 -18.37
N LEU A 87 -11.98 17.43 -18.84
CA LEU A 87 -11.06 17.31 -19.98
C LEU A 87 -11.65 17.83 -21.30
N ALA A 88 -12.96 17.66 -21.50
CA ALA A 88 -13.63 18.21 -22.67
C ALA A 88 -13.70 19.73 -22.66
N MET A 89 -13.99 20.33 -21.50
CA MET A 89 -14.12 21.78 -21.35
C MET A 89 -12.78 22.51 -21.39
N HIS A 90 -11.75 21.97 -20.75
CA HIS A 90 -10.48 22.68 -20.55
C HIS A 90 -9.38 22.29 -21.54
N PHE A 91 -9.47 21.12 -22.18
CA PHE A 91 -8.38 20.59 -23.02
C PHE A 91 -8.84 20.04 -24.38
N ASN A 92 -10.05 20.41 -24.82
CA ASN A 92 -10.62 20.02 -26.12
C ASN A 92 -10.62 18.50 -26.37
N GLN A 93 -10.68 17.70 -25.30
CA GLN A 93 -10.73 16.24 -25.40
C GLN A 93 -12.15 15.79 -25.77
N ARG A 94 -12.27 14.92 -26.77
CA ARG A 94 -13.58 14.38 -27.19
C ARG A 94 -14.09 13.40 -26.14
N GLY A 95 -15.22 13.72 -25.50
CA GLY A 95 -15.80 12.88 -24.45
C GLY A 95 -16.13 11.45 -24.89
N GLU A 96 -16.48 11.23 -26.17
CA GLU A 96 -16.68 9.90 -26.74
C GLU A 96 -15.40 9.05 -26.74
N VAL A 97 -14.26 9.67 -27.06
CA VAL A 97 -12.94 9.01 -27.04
C VAL A 97 -12.59 8.59 -25.61
N LEU A 98 -12.82 9.46 -24.62
CA LEU A 98 -12.59 9.15 -23.22
C LEU A 98 -13.50 8.02 -22.69
N ARG A 99 -14.77 8.00 -23.09
CA ARG A 99 -15.69 6.89 -22.78
C ARG A 99 -15.23 5.58 -23.41
N GLY A 100 -14.80 5.62 -24.67
CA GLY A 100 -14.21 4.45 -25.36
C GLY A 100 -12.96 3.94 -24.66
N LYS A 101 -12.06 4.84 -24.26
CA LYS A 101 -10.86 4.51 -23.47
C LYS A 101 -11.23 3.85 -22.15
N ARG A 102 -12.15 4.42 -21.39
CA ARG A 102 -12.65 3.83 -20.14
C ARG A 102 -13.20 2.43 -20.35
N LEU A 103 -14.04 2.22 -21.37
CA LEU A 103 -14.60 0.91 -21.69
C LEU A 103 -13.51 -0.12 -22.04
N ALA A 104 -12.52 0.28 -22.83
CA ALA A 104 -11.38 -0.58 -23.16
C ALA A 104 -10.60 -1.02 -21.92
N GLN A 105 -10.37 -0.10 -20.97
CA GLN A 105 -9.68 -0.40 -19.71
C GLN A 105 -10.48 -1.38 -18.82
N VAL A 106 -11.80 -1.17 -18.68
CA VAL A 106 -12.67 -2.12 -17.96
C VAL A 106 -12.55 -3.52 -18.56
N ASN A 107 -12.66 -3.62 -19.88
CA ASN A 107 -12.59 -4.90 -20.58
C ASN A 107 -11.20 -5.56 -20.44
N ALA A 108 -10.11 -4.79 -20.53
CA ALA A 108 -8.76 -5.29 -20.38
C ALA A 108 -8.50 -5.84 -18.95
N ILE A 109 -8.95 -5.13 -17.92
CA ILE A 109 -8.84 -5.56 -16.53
C ILE A 109 -9.71 -6.82 -16.29
N ALA A 110 -10.97 -6.80 -16.73
CA ALA A 110 -11.87 -7.93 -16.56
C ALA A 110 -11.37 -9.20 -17.27
N SER A 111 -10.89 -9.06 -18.51
CA SER A 111 -10.32 -10.17 -19.30
C SER A 111 -9.08 -10.76 -18.65
N PHE A 112 -8.17 -9.89 -18.17
CA PHE A 112 -7.00 -10.33 -17.42
C PHE A 112 -7.37 -11.11 -16.17
N CYS A 113 -8.34 -10.61 -15.38
CA CYS A 113 -8.77 -11.31 -14.18
C CYS A 113 -9.39 -12.67 -14.50
N ALA A 114 -10.32 -12.72 -15.47
CA ALA A 114 -10.98 -13.95 -15.88
C ALA A 114 -9.99 -15.01 -16.39
N THR A 115 -9.03 -14.60 -17.22
CA THR A 115 -8.02 -15.50 -17.81
C THR A 115 -7.07 -16.09 -16.76
N ASN A 116 -6.86 -15.40 -15.63
CA ASN A 116 -5.92 -15.80 -14.59
C ASN A 116 -6.60 -16.30 -13.31
N GLY A 117 -7.92 -16.53 -13.32
CA GLY A 117 -8.65 -16.97 -12.12
C GLY A 117 -8.62 -15.97 -10.97
N ILE A 118 -8.47 -14.67 -11.27
CA ILE A 118 -8.44 -13.60 -10.27
C ILE A 118 -9.85 -13.08 -10.06
N LYS A 119 -10.27 -12.94 -8.79
CA LYS A 119 -11.55 -12.35 -8.43
C LYS A 119 -11.48 -10.83 -8.56
N LEU A 120 -12.19 -10.26 -9.54
CA LEU A 120 -12.33 -8.82 -9.68
C LEU A 120 -13.29 -8.26 -8.63
N ARG A 121 -12.88 -7.22 -7.90
CA ARG A 121 -13.62 -6.55 -6.83
C ARG A 121 -13.74 -5.06 -7.12
N GLU A 122 -14.92 -4.49 -6.93
CA GLU A 122 -15.17 -3.08 -7.25
C GLU A 122 -15.23 -2.26 -5.95
N VAL A 123 -14.39 -1.23 -5.83
CA VAL A 123 -14.21 -0.46 -4.58
C VAL A 123 -15.51 0.19 -4.10
N GLN A 124 -16.25 0.87 -4.97
CA GLN A 124 -17.44 1.63 -4.58
C GLN A 124 -18.61 0.72 -4.18
N ARG A 125 -18.70 -0.47 -4.79
CA ARG A 125 -19.76 -1.46 -4.52
C ARG A 125 -19.42 -2.39 -3.35
N ASP A 126 -18.19 -2.90 -3.31
CA ASP A 126 -17.83 -4.02 -2.46
C ASP A 126 -17.14 -3.60 -1.15
N LEU A 127 -16.69 -2.33 -1.02
CA LEU A 127 -15.92 -1.86 0.13
C LEU A 127 -16.64 -0.77 0.94
N LYS A 128 -16.81 -0.99 2.24
CA LYS A 128 -17.37 0.03 3.15
C LYS A 128 -16.28 0.95 3.69
N MET A 129 -16.02 2.05 3.00
CA MET A 129 -14.95 2.99 3.39
C MET A 129 -15.34 3.97 4.52
N GLY A 130 -16.63 4.26 4.71
CA GLY A 130 -17.08 5.22 5.73
C GLY A 130 -16.37 6.58 5.61
N LYS A 131 -15.83 7.10 6.73
CA LYS A 131 -15.11 8.39 6.77
C LYS A 131 -13.85 8.41 5.91
N SER A 132 -13.24 7.25 5.67
CA SER A 132 -12.03 7.12 4.86
C SER A 132 -12.28 7.42 3.38
N ALA A 133 -13.53 7.36 2.91
CA ALA A 133 -13.90 7.70 1.53
C ALA A 133 -13.52 9.15 1.17
N ALA A 134 -13.67 10.09 2.11
CA ALA A 134 -13.32 11.49 1.88
C ALA A 134 -11.81 11.69 1.72
N ILE A 135 -11.00 10.92 2.45
CA ILE A 135 -9.54 10.95 2.34
C ILE A 135 -9.12 10.31 1.02
N TYR A 136 -9.70 9.16 0.68
CA TYR A 136 -9.48 8.50 -0.61
C TYR A 136 -9.74 9.43 -1.80
N GLN A 137 -10.90 10.09 -1.83
CA GLN A 137 -11.24 11.03 -2.90
C GLN A 137 -10.31 12.25 -2.93
N ARG A 138 -9.94 12.79 -1.76
CA ARG A 138 -8.98 13.90 -1.65
C ARG A 138 -7.62 13.55 -2.26
N GLU A 139 -7.08 12.37 -1.98
CA GLU A 139 -5.79 11.95 -2.56
C GLU A 139 -5.86 11.80 -4.08
N LEU A 140 -7.01 11.37 -4.61
CA LEU A 140 -7.20 11.26 -6.07
C LEU A 140 -7.39 12.62 -6.74
N VAL A 141 -8.07 13.56 -6.10
CA VAL A 141 -8.44 14.84 -6.71
C VAL A 141 -7.43 15.94 -6.36
N ASP A 142 -7.36 16.36 -5.09
CA ASP A 142 -6.60 17.53 -4.61
C ASP A 142 -5.09 17.38 -4.82
N ARG A 143 -4.59 16.15 -4.99
CA ARG A 143 -3.15 15.83 -5.11
C ARG A 143 -2.75 15.29 -6.47
N GLY A 144 -3.54 15.58 -7.50
CA GLY A 144 -3.19 15.21 -8.87
C GLY A 144 -3.03 13.70 -9.07
N ALA A 145 -3.94 12.94 -8.46
CA ALA A 145 -3.94 11.48 -8.46
C ALA A 145 -2.78 10.83 -7.71
N ASN A 146 -2.70 11.07 -6.39
CA ASN A 146 -1.78 10.36 -5.51
C ASN A 146 -2.27 8.93 -5.23
N PHE A 147 -2.04 8.03 -6.19
CA PHE A 147 -2.48 6.64 -6.10
C PHE A 147 -1.85 5.87 -4.92
N GLY A 148 -0.64 6.23 -4.50
CA GLY A 148 0.02 5.58 -3.35
C GLY A 148 -0.77 5.81 -2.05
N ALA A 149 -1.07 7.06 -1.73
CA ALA A 149 -1.86 7.41 -0.55
C ALA A 149 -3.31 6.92 -0.64
N ALA A 150 -3.92 6.96 -1.84
CA ALA A 150 -5.25 6.41 -2.05
C ALA A 150 -5.26 4.87 -1.80
N SER A 151 -4.24 4.16 -2.28
CA SER A 151 -4.06 2.72 -2.03
C SER A 151 -3.77 2.41 -0.55
N ASP A 152 -3.04 3.27 0.16
CA ASP A 152 -2.84 3.16 1.62
C ASP A 152 -4.16 3.14 2.39
N VAL A 153 -5.12 3.98 1.99
CA VAL A 153 -6.45 4.00 2.61
C VAL A 153 -7.20 2.70 2.30
N LEU A 154 -7.22 2.30 1.04
CA LEU A 154 -7.95 1.11 0.58
C LEU A 154 -7.42 -0.18 1.22
N ARG A 155 -6.09 -0.38 1.29
CA ARG A 155 -5.50 -1.61 1.83
C ARG A 155 -5.89 -1.85 3.29
N ILE A 156 -6.05 -0.78 4.07
CA ILE A 156 -6.48 -0.87 5.48
C ILE A 156 -7.95 -1.24 5.56
N GLU A 157 -8.83 -0.56 4.80
CA GLU A 157 -10.27 -0.86 4.83
C GLU A 157 -10.58 -2.26 4.32
N ILE A 158 -9.85 -2.74 3.30
CA ILE A 158 -9.97 -4.10 2.78
C ILE A 158 -9.59 -5.11 3.86
N LEU A 159 -8.39 -5.00 4.44
CA LEU A 159 -7.93 -5.96 5.46
C LEU A 159 -8.77 -5.92 6.74
N LEU A 160 -9.33 -4.76 7.10
CA LEU A 160 -10.27 -4.66 8.23
C LEU A 160 -11.56 -5.45 8.00
N GLN A 161 -12.01 -5.58 6.76
CA GLN A 161 -13.27 -6.25 6.40
C GLN A 161 -13.05 -7.72 6.04
N GLU A 162 -11.99 -8.03 5.30
CA GLU A 162 -11.76 -9.34 4.70
C GLU A 162 -10.67 -10.15 5.43
N GLY A 163 -9.76 -9.49 6.13
CA GLY A 163 -8.50 -10.09 6.58
C GLY A 163 -7.62 -10.52 5.39
N GLY A 164 -6.66 -11.41 5.62
CA GLY A 164 -5.80 -11.95 4.57
C GLY A 164 -4.50 -11.17 4.40
N LEU A 165 -4.00 -11.15 3.17
CA LEU A 165 -2.72 -10.57 2.78
C LEU A 165 -2.97 -9.45 1.76
N TYR A 166 -2.49 -8.24 2.06
CA TYR A 166 -2.33 -7.19 1.06
C TYR A 166 -0.91 -7.22 0.49
N VAL A 167 -0.76 -6.99 -0.82
CA VAL A 167 0.53 -6.81 -1.50
C VAL A 167 0.46 -5.69 -2.56
N ASP A 168 1.51 -4.87 -2.64
CA ASP A 168 1.70 -3.91 -3.74
C ASP A 168 1.92 -4.66 -5.07
N THR A 169 1.63 -3.99 -6.20
CA THR A 169 1.63 -4.60 -7.54
C THR A 169 3.01 -4.70 -8.20
N ASP A 170 4.05 -4.28 -7.50
CA ASP A 170 5.45 -4.37 -7.90
C ASP A 170 6.26 -5.38 -7.07
N VAL A 171 5.56 -6.15 -6.23
CA VAL A 171 6.10 -7.29 -5.46
C VAL A 171 5.88 -8.58 -6.23
N ASP A 172 6.93 -9.38 -6.39
CA ASP A 172 6.85 -10.73 -6.93
C ASP A 172 6.71 -11.75 -5.79
N CYS A 173 5.82 -12.73 -5.95
CA CYS A 173 5.75 -13.91 -5.09
C CYS A 173 6.69 -15.00 -5.64
N VAL A 174 7.72 -15.34 -4.88
CA VAL A 174 8.78 -16.26 -5.32
C VAL A 174 8.70 -17.63 -4.66
N ALA A 175 7.87 -17.78 -3.62
CA ALA A 175 7.57 -19.06 -2.99
C ALA A 175 6.13 -19.12 -2.47
N PRO A 176 5.54 -20.32 -2.30
CA PRO A 176 4.21 -20.47 -1.71
C PRO A 176 4.10 -19.82 -0.33
N LEU A 177 2.98 -19.13 -0.08
CA LEU A 177 2.70 -18.45 1.19
C LEU A 177 2.36 -19.45 2.32
N GLY A 178 1.89 -20.64 1.97
CA GLY A 178 1.47 -21.66 2.92
C GLY A 178 0.35 -21.18 3.85
N SER A 179 0.46 -21.49 5.14
CA SER A 179 -0.43 -20.96 6.18
C SER A 179 0.26 -19.82 6.93
N LEU A 180 -0.13 -18.58 6.62
CA LEU A 180 0.38 -17.41 7.32
C LEU A 180 -0.27 -17.27 8.70
N ILE A 181 0.54 -17.41 9.74
CA ILE A 181 0.11 -17.26 11.13
C ILE A 181 0.31 -15.81 11.55
N CYS A 182 -0.72 -15.16 12.10
CA CYS A 182 -0.63 -13.79 12.60
C CYS A 182 -1.27 -13.66 13.99
N HIS A 183 -0.90 -12.59 14.70
CA HIS A 183 -1.61 -12.20 15.91
C HIS A 183 -2.98 -11.63 15.54
N GLN A 184 -4.01 -11.88 16.34
CA GLN A 184 -5.36 -11.38 16.02
C GLN A 184 -5.50 -9.86 16.20
N SER A 185 -4.62 -9.26 17.00
CA SER A 185 -4.62 -7.81 17.27
C SER A 185 -3.49 -7.05 16.58
N TYR A 186 -2.47 -7.73 16.06
CA TYR A 186 -1.28 -7.09 15.49
C TYR A 186 -1.00 -7.66 14.09
N PRO A 187 -1.05 -6.83 13.04
CA PRO A 187 -0.71 -7.25 11.69
C PRO A 187 0.80 -7.54 11.56
N ARG A 188 1.15 -8.38 10.58
CA ARG A 188 2.53 -8.50 10.13
C ARG A 188 2.78 -7.59 8.93
N PHE A 189 3.97 -7.03 8.86
CA PHE A 189 4.37 -6.11 7.79
C PHE A 189 5.63 -6.62 7.08
N SER A 190 5.83 -6.22 5.82
CA SER A 190 7.14 -6.35 5.17
C SER A 190 8.22 -5.62 5.97
N ALA A 191 9.38 -6.25 6.14
CA ALA A 191 10.57 -5.64 6.71
C ALA A 191 11.41 -4.95 5.62
N VAL A 192 12.07 -3.85 5.95
CA VAL A 192 12.86 -3.02 5.02
C VAL A 192 14.35 -3.18 5.33
N SER A 193 15.10 -3.80 4.43
CA SER A 193 16.56 -3.94 4.51
C SER A 193 17.17 -4.05 3.12
N HIS A 194 18.38 -3.50 2.96
CA HIS A 194 19.19 -3.65 1.74
C HIS A 194 19.54 -5.12 1.45
N LEU A 195 19.57 -5.98 2.48
CA LEU A 195 19.81 -7.40 2.37
C LEU A 195 18.72 -8.13 1.55
N TRP A 196 17.52 -7.55 1.46
CA TRP A 196 16.39 -8.15 0.72
C TRP A 196 16.42 -7.87 -0.78
N ARG A 197 17.32 -6.99 -1.26
CA ARG A 197 17.34 -6.51 -2.66
C ARG A 197 17.37 -7.65 -3.68
N ASN A 198 18.11 -8.72 -3.37
CA ASN A 198 18.26 -9.88 -4.24
C ASN A 198 17.39 -11.07 -3.80
N GLY A 199 16.45 -10.85 -2.89
CA GLY A 199 15.73 -11.92 -2.18
C GLY A 199 16.55 -12.48 -1.02
N ILE A 200 15.89 -13.27 -0.17
CA ILE A 200 16.48 -14.06 0.90
C ILE A 200 15.92 -15.48 0.82
N SER A 201 16.74 -16.51 1.06
CA SER A 201 16.27 -17.89 1.11
C SER A 201 15.53 -18.20 2.42
N GLU A 202 14.67 -19.23 2.41
CA GLU A 202 13.97 -19.68 3.62
C GLU A 202 14.93 -20.14 4.72
N SER A 203 16.04 -20.79 4.35
CA SER A 203 17.08 -21.23 5.29
C SER A 203 17.75 -20.04 5.98
N GLU A 204 18.13 -19.02 5.21
CA GLU A 204 18.72 -17.80 5.78
C GLU A 204 17.73 -17.06 6.67
N TRP A 205 16.46 -17.00 6.27
CA TRP A 205 15.42 -16.36 7.06
C TRP A 205 15.21 -17.07 8.40
N LYS A 206 15.28 -18.40 8.45
CA LYS A 206 15.09 -19.17 9.68
C LYS A 206 16.35 -19.35 10.52
N ASP A 207 17.52 -19.01 10.01
CA ASP A 207 18.81 -19.19 10.71
C ASP A 207 19.11 -18.02 11.64
N ASP A 208 18.99 -18.24 12.95
CA ASP A 208 19.31 -17.26 13.98
C ASP A 208 20.77 -16.75 13.88
N SER A 209 21.71 -17.61 13.46
CA SER A 209 23.11 -17.24 13.26
C SER A 209 23.30 -16.35 12.04
N TRP A 210 22.49 -16.53 10.99
CA TRP A 210 22.45 -15.62 9.85
C TRP A 210 21.96 -14.23 10.27
N TRP A 211 20.87 -14.15 11.05
CA TRP A 211 20.37 -12.88 11.57
C TRP A 211 21.38 -12.21 12.50
N ALA A 212 22.02 -12.97 13.39
CA ALA A 212 23.06 -12.47 14.29
C ALA A 212 24.24 -11.86 13.53
N ARG A 213 24.69 -12.48 12.42
CA ARG A 213 25.78 -11.95 11.59
C ARG A 213 25.39 -10.71 10.80
N ASN A 214 24.18 -10.67 10.25
CA ASN A 214 23.75 -9.63 9.32
C ASN A 214 23.10 -8.40 9.98
N PHE A 215 22.56 -8.56 11.20
CA PHE A 215 21.92 -7.49 11.96
C PHE A 215 22.55 -7.28 13.34
N SER A 216 23.81 -7.69 13.53
CA SER A 216 24.52 -7.55 14.81
C SER A 216 24.51 -6.10 15.31
N GLY A 217 24.04 -5.88 16.55
CA GLY A 217 24.02 -4.55 17.18
C GLY A 217 23.06 -3.55 16.52
N GLN A 218 22.31 -3.94 15.48
CA GLN A 218 21.34 -3.07 14.83
C GLN A 218 19.99 -3.16 15.53
N THR A 219 19.24 -2.06 15.52
CA THR A 219 17.81 -2.10 15.84
C THR A 219 17.08 -2.93 14.79
N PRO A 220 16.02 -3.68 15.14
CA PRO A 220 15.27 -4.46 14.17
C PRO A 220 14.81 -3.60 12.98
N PRO A 221 14.82 -4.16 11.76
CA PRO A 221 14.49 -3.43 10.54
C PRO A 221 13.14 -2.68 10.65
N PRO A 222 13.03 -1.46 10.10
CA PRO A 222 11.74 -0.79 10.01
C PRO A 222 10.79 -1.57 9.10
N VAL A 223 9.50 -1.23 9.19
CA VAL A 223 8.46 -1.84 8.35
C VAL A 223 8.09 -0.97 7.17
N SER A 224 7.66 -1.63 6.09
CA SER A 224 6.91 -1.05 4.98
C SER A 224 5.47 -1.57 5.01
N ASN A 225 4.53 -0.78 4.51
CA ASN A 225 3.13 -1.19 4.33
C ASN A 225 2.86 -1.78 2.93
N SER A 226 3.90 -2.04 2.12
CA SER A 226 3.76 -2.69 0.81
C SER A 226 3.29 -4.14 0.91
N ILE A 227 3.50 -4.78 2.06
CA ILE A 227 2.87 -6.06 2.43
C ILE A 227 2.28 -5.94 3.83
N ILE A 228 1.02 -6.37 3.99
CA ILE A 228 0.36 -6.43 5.30
C ILE A 228 -0.45 -7.73 5.39
N ALA A 229 -0.12 -8.58 6.37
CA ALA A 229 -0.90 -9.78 6.69
C ALA A 229 -1.69 -9.55 7.98
N SER A 230 -3.01 -9.80 7.95
CA SER A 230 -3.85 -9.53 9.12
C SER A 230 -5.14 -10.35 9.18
N HIS A 231 -5.71 -10.40 10.38
CA HIS A 231 -7.09 -10.85 10.59
C HIS A 231 -8.07 -9.71 10.29
N ALA A 232 -9.28 -10.06 9.85
CA ALA A 232 -10.37 -9.10 9.79
C ALA A 232 -10.62 -8.49 11.18
N GLY A 233 -10.95 -7.20 11.23
CA GLY A 233 -11.21 -6.48 12.48
C GLY A 233 -10.01 -6.28 13.41
N CYS A 234 -8.79 -6.54 12.93
CA CYS A 234 -7.54 -6.40 13.69
C CYS A 234 -7.42 -5.03 14.39
N LYS A 235 -7.09 -5.06 15.69
CA LYS A 235 -6.98 -3.84 16.52
C LYS A 235 -5.90 -2.89 15.99
N GLY A 236 -4.73 -3.40 15.62
CA GLY A 236 -3.65 -2.59 15.05
C GLY A 236 -4.06 -1.87 13.77
N LEU A 237 -4.85 -2.51 12.89
CA LEU A 237 -5.38 -1.85 11.69
C LEU A 237 -6.47 -0.81 12.01
N LYS A 238 -7.28 -1.03 13.06
CA LYS A 238 -8.24 -0.02 13.52
C LYS A 238 -7.52 1.23 14.03
N SER A 239 -6.47 1.06 14.82
CA SER A 239 -5.61 2.14 15.28
C SER A 239 -4.93 2.85 14.11
N TYR A 240 -4.48 2.11 13.09
CA TYR A 240 -3.91 2.67 11.87
C TYR A 240 -4.90 3.60 11.18
N ARG A 241 -6.10 3.10 10.87
CA ARG A 241 -7.16 3.92 10.29
C ARG A 241 -7.47 5.16 11.14
N GLN A 242 -7.53 5.03 12.47
CA GLN A 242 -7.79 6.16 13.36
C GLN A 242 -6.71 7.22 13.28
N LEU A 243 -5.43 6.82 13.25
CA LEU A 243 -4.31 7.76 13.15
C LEU A 243 -4.26 8.47 11.79
N ILE A 244 -4.59 7.79 10.69
CA ILE A 244 -4.80 8.47 9.39
C ILE A 244 -5.87 9.55 9.52
N ASN A 245 -7.05 9.21 10.03
CA ASN A 245 -8.14 10.18 10.20
C ASN A 245 -7.73 11.36 11.10
N ALA A 246 -6.97 11.11 12.16
CA ALA A 246 -6.44 12.14 13.05
C ALA A 246 -5.47 13.07 12.31
N ASN A 247 -4.53 12.54 11.53
CA ASN A 247 -3.60 13.32 10.72
C ASN A 247 -4.33 14.30 9.79
N PHE A 248 -5.35 13.82 9.05
CA PHE A 248 -6.15 14.67 8.16
C PHE A 248 -7.02 15.67 8.90
N THR A 249 -7.42 15.37 10.14
CA THR A 249 -8.15 16.32 10.99
C THR A 249 -7.22 17.44 11.46
N SER A 250 -6.05 17.08 11.99
CA SER A 250 -5.04 18.04 12.47
C SER A 250 -4.45 18.90 11.35
N MET A 251 -4.36 18.36 10.13
CA MET A 251 -3.92 19.12 8.95
C MET A 251 -4.84 20.33 8.67
N ARG A 252 -6.11 20.30 9.06
CA ARG A 252 -7.02 21.44 8.82
C ARG A 252 -6.63 22.71 9.56
N THR A 253 -5.90 22.58 10.67
CA THR A 253 -5.55 23.70 11.55
C THR A 253 -4.04 23.96 11.62
N SER A 254 -3.22 23.21 10.88
CA SER A 254 -1.76 23.33 10.90
C SER A 254 -1.25 23.73 9.52
N GLU A 255 -0.86 25.00 9.38
CA GLU A 255 -0.27 25.54 8.14
C GLU A 255 0.99 24.77 7.73
N GLN A 256 1.86 24.45 8.69
CA GLN A 256 3.06 23.64 8.45
C GLN A 256 2.73 22.25 7.88
N MET A 257 1.69 21.58 8.38
CA MET A 257 1.28 20.29 7.83
C MET A 257 0.61 20.40 6.47
N GLN A 258 -0.14 21.49 6.21
CA GLN A 258 -0.70 21.76 4.88
C GLN A 258 0.42 21.98 3.86
N ASP A 259 1.42 22.78 4.22
CA ASP A 259 2.59 23.03 3.39
C ASP A 259 3.32 21.72 3.05
N LEU A 260 3.67 20.91 4.07
CA LEU A 260 4.29 19.60 3.86
C LEU A 260 3.44 18.67 2.98
N TYR A 261 2.12 18.65 3.21
CA TYR A 261 1.18 17.77 2.50
C TYR A 261 1.11 18.07 1.00
N PHE A 262 1.10 19.35 0.64
CA PHE A 262 0.98 19.77 -0.75
C PHE A 262 2.33 19.82 -1.47
N ASN A 263 3.39 20.29 -0.81
CA ASN A 263 4.68 20.55 -1.46
C ASN A 263 5.64 19.35 -1.48
N ASP A 264 5.56 18.43 -0.51
CA ASP A 264 6.39 17.22 -0.48
C ASP A 264 5.52 15.96 -0.54
N VAL A 265 5.19 15.53 -1.76
CA VAL A 265 4.25 14.43 -1.97
C VAL A 265 4.73 13.10 -1.40
N ARG A 266 6.03 12.82 -1.53
CA ARG A 266 6.63 11.57 -1.07
C ARG A 266 6.62 11.50 0.46
N THR A 267 7.21 12.50 1.12
CA THR A 267 7.33 12.52 2.59
C THR A 267 5.97 12.56 3.26
N SER A 268 5.05 13.37 2.75
CA SER A 268 3.70 13.44 3.30
C SER A 268 2.92 12.15 3.12
N THR A 269 3.04 11.44 1.99
CA THR A 269 2.40 10.12 1.83
C THR A 269 2.89 9.14 2.90
N ILE A 270 4.20 9.04 3.09
CA ILE A 270 4.81 8.18 4.13
C ILE A 270 4.29 8.52 5.54
N ARG A 271 4.13 9.81 5.85
CA ARG A 271 3.74 10.32 7.17
C ARG A 271 2.24 10.34 7.43
N MET A 272 1.42 10.55 6.41
CA MET A 272 -0.02 10.77 6.55
C MET A 272 -0.82 9.47 6.43
N THR A 273 -0.41 8.58 5.52
CA THR A 273 -1.14 7.35 5.20
C THR A 273 -0.26 6.10 5.21
N GLY A 274 1.06 6.24 5.08
CA GLY A 274 1.98 5.14 4.81
C GLY A 274 2.76 4.59 6.03
N PRO A 275 3.98 4.06 5.82
CA PRO A 275 4.71 3.25 6.80
C PRO A 275 4.93 3.89 8.18
N SER A 276 5.08 5.22 8.26
CA SER A 276 5.25 5.90 9.56
C SER A 276 4.01 5.75 10.43
N VAL A 277 2.83 5.78 9.83
CA VAL A 277 1.57 5.59 10.54
C VAL A 277 1.41 4.11 10.90
N ALA A 278 1.75 3.20 9.99
CA ALA A 278 1.76 1.75 10.25
C ALA A 278 2.60 1.41 11.49
N SER A 279 3.83 1.92 11.56
CA SER A 279 4.75 1.69 12.69
C SER A 279 4.18 2.19 14.01
N LYS A 280 3.70 3.44 14.05
CA LYS A 280 3.20 4.10 15.26
C LYS A 280 1.88 3.51 15.78
N SER A 281 1.00 3.10 14.88
CA SER A 281 -0.39 2.72 15.25
C SER A 281 -0.59 1.24 15.55
N SER A 282 0.26 0.37 14.99
CA SER A 282 0.08 -1.08 15.08
C SER A 282 0.62 -1.71 16.36
N GLY A 283 1.32 -0.93 17.21
CA GLY A 283 2.10 -1.45 18.33
C GLY A 283 3.52 -1.91 17.93
N PHE A 284 3.84 -1.89 16.63
CA PHE A 284 5.14 -2.29 16.13
C PHE A 284 6.28 -1.45 16.72
N GLU A 285 6.16 -0.11 16.73
CA GLU A 285 7.21 0.74 17.28
C GLU A 285 7.46 0.48 18.76
N ALA A 286 6.40 0.19 19.53
CA ALA A 286 6.53 -0.17 20.94
C ALA A 286 7.24 -1.51 21.11
N ALA A 287 6.87 -2.53 20.33
CA ALA A 287 7.54 -3.84 20.32
C ALA A 287 9.02 -3.70 19.92
N ARG A 288 9.30 -2.92 18.87
CA ARG A 288 10.64 -2.63 18.38
C ARG A 288 11.48 -1.91 19.42
N SER A 289 10.95 -0.88 20.07
CA SER A 289 11.65 -0.13 21.12
C SER A 289 11.97 -0.99 22.33
N ALA A 290 11.07 -1.91 22.70
CA ALA A 290 11.29 -2.87 23.77
C ALA A 290 12.44 -3.85 23.50
N THR A 291 12.91 -4.00 22.26
CA THR A 291 14.11 -4.79 21.91
C THR A 291 15.43 -4.04 22.09
N VAL A 292 15.39 -2.71 22.25
CA VAL A 292 16.59 -1.85 22.31
C VAL A 292 17.03 -1.60 23.74
N THR A 293 16.12 -1.71 24.73
CA THR A 293 16.45 -1.52 26.14
C THR A 293 17.24 -2.73 26.69
N PRO A 294 18.53 -2.55 27.06
CA PRO A 294 19.28 -3.61 27.72
C PRO A 294 18.70 -3.85 29.12
N LYS A 295 18.62 -5.11 29.56
CA LYS A 295 18.60 -5.36 31.01
C LYS A 295 19.98 -4.95 31.53
N SER A 296 20.02 -4.27 32.68
CA SER A 296 21.26 -3.80 33.30
C SER A 296 22.26 -4.96 33.44
N GLY A 297 23.36 -4.93 32.68
CA GLY A 297 24.42 -5.94 32.72
C GLY A 297 24.74 -6.63 31.38
N ASP A 298 23.86 -6.53 30.38
CA ASP A 298 24.09 -7.22 29.09
C ASP A 298 24.95 -6.37 28.13
N THR A 299 26.07 -6.93 27.67
CA THR A 299 26.86 -6.36 26.56
C THR A 299 26.02 -6.39 25.29
N VAL A 300 25.73 -5.21 24.73
CA VAL A 300 25.00 -5.02 23.46
C VAL A 300 25.85 -5.52 22.30
N THR A 301 25.89 -6.84 22.12
CA THR A 301 26.59 -7.47 21.02
C THR A 301 25.78 -8.69 20.60
N GLN A 302 25.03 -8.55 19.50
CA GLN A 302 24.36 -9.58 18.66
C GLN A 302 22.83 -9.44 18.54
N PHE A 303 22.28 -9.91 17.40
CA PHE A 303 20.83 -9.98 17.12
C PHE A 303 20.16 -11.20 17.78
N SER A 304 20.91 -11.99 18.57
CA SER A 304 20.45 -13.20 19.25
C SER A 304 19.53 -12.96 20.47
N ASP A 305 19.10 -11.71 20.72
CA ASP A 305 18.09 -11.40 21.75
C ASP A 305 16.74 -12.04 21.34
N GLU A 306 16.17 -12.85 22.22
CA GLU A 306 14.87 -13.52 22.05
C GLU A 306 13.77 -12.55 21.56
N ARG A 307 13.78 -11.29 22.03
CA ARG A 307 12.80 -10.27 21.62
C ARG A 307 12.96 -9.85 20.16
N LYS A 308 14.18 -9.87 19.61
CA LYS A 308 14.44 -9.54 18.20
C LYS A 308 14.04 -10.69 17.28
N LEU A 309 14.28 -11.94 17.71
CA LEU A 309 13.79 -13.12 17.01
C LEU A 309 12.26 -13.19 17.07
N GLU A 310 11.64 -12.78 18.18
CA GLU A 310 10.19 -12.64 18.29
C GLU A 310 9.64 -11.64 17.24
N MET A 311 10.35 -10.56 16.95
CA MET A 311 9.96 -9.65 15.87
C MET A 311 9.98 -10.32 14.50
N ARG A 312 11.06 -11.06 14.17
CA ARG A 312 11.13 -11.88 12.95
C ARG A 312 9.94 -12.82 12.84
N ASP A 313 9.62 -13.50 13.92
CA ASP A 313 8.68 -14.61 13.89
C ASP A 313 7.24 -14.15 14.07
N HIS A 314 6.95 -12.95 14.56
CA HIS A 314 5.59 -12.50 14.89
C HIS A 314 5.16 -11.18 14.25
N TRP A 315 6.10 -10.29 13.90
CA TRP A 315 5.80 -8.96 13.36
C TRP A 315 6.16 -8.80 11.89
N TYR A 316 7.17 -9.52 11.41
CA TYR A 316 7.55 -9.48 10.00
C TYR A 316 6.81 -10.51 9.16
N PHE A 317 6.42 -10.08 7.96
CA PHE A 317 6.04 -10.98 6.90
C PHE A 317 7.26 -11.82 6.48
N PRO A 318 7.12 -13.13 6.20
CA PRO A 318 8.25 -13.97 5.80
C PRO A 318 8.84 -13.51 4.46
N MET A 319 9.94 -12.75 4.50
CA MET A 319 10.45 -12.06 3.32
C MET A 319 11.01 -13.01 2.25
N TYR A 320 11.29 -14.28 2.59
CA TYR A 320 11.69 -15.29 1.60
C TYR A 320 10.56 -15.70 0.65
N CYS A 321 9.30 -15.37 0.96
CA CYS A 321 8.17 -15.65 0.07
C CYS A 321 8.05 -14.64 -1.09
N VAL A 322 8.75 -13.51 -1.00
CA VAL A 322 8.57 -12.38 -1.92
C VAL A 322 9.90 -11.78 -2.36
N GLN A 323 9.86 -11.07 -3.48
CA GLN A 323 10.96 -10.24 -3.94
C GLN A 323 10.39 -8.89 -4.40
N ASP A 324 10.92 -7.81 -3.84
CA ASP A 324 10.73 -6.47 -4.37
C ASP A 324 12.09 -5.76 -4.39
N LYS A 325 12.47 -5.35 -5.61
CA LYS A 325 13.77 -4.73 -5.88
C LYS A 325 13.89 -3.36 -5.22
N TYR A 326 12.79 -2.74 -4.83
CA TYR A 326 12.70 -1.37 -4.31
C TYR A 326 12.52 -1.32 -2.79
N PHE A 327 12.48 -2.46 -2.08
CA PHE A 327 12.35 -2.49 -0.61
C PHE A 327 13.37 -1.60 0.10
N HIS A 328 14.54 -1.37 -0.47
CA HIS A 328 15.61 -0.59 0.15
C HIS A 328 15.61 0.90 -0.23
N ASP A 329 14.89 1.32 -1.27
CA ASP A 329 14.83 2.73 -1.71
C ASP A 329 14.10 3.63 -0.68
N TRP A 330 13.41 2.99 0.28
CA TRP A 330 12.78 3.62 1.44
C TRP A 330 13.76 3.97 2.57
N LEU A 331 15.00 3.47 2.52
CA LEU A 331 16.04 3.72 3.53
C LEU A 331 16.92 4.95 3.20
N GLN A 332 16.69 5.60 2.05
CA GLN A 332 17.43 6.78 1.61
C GLN A 332 16.86 8.08 2.15
#